data_AF-A0A3L6KYF9-F1
#
_entry.id   AF-A0A3L6KYF9-F1
#
_cell.length_a   1.000
_cell.length_b   1.000
_cell.length_c   1.000
_cell.angle_alpha   90.00
_cell.angle_beta   90.00
_cell.angle_gamma   90.00
#
_symmetry.space_group_name_H-M   'P 1'
#
loop_
_entity.id
_entity.type
_entity.pdbx_description
1 polymer ?
#
loop_
_entity_poly.entity_id
_entity_poly.type
_entity_poly.pdbx_seq_one_letter_code
_entity_poly.pdbx_strand_id
1 'polypeptide(L)'
;METPRSREALEKLCEFLLREAGHSEVSDTLEDLFATAPQKAFRKVDVEVAFLVSPVAHRVPLYYIVPHEIHQGSICIVTPPPQRRYKDEVLKLSEDGDAIFQRVKRVIDSNKLSVKFTHPVTVRALAKSFDNFFVYGVKKYPPQLTGEFCGHQRHPIWVPRRSPFAERIREAAKTVVVPRRGHNSVTCCIGHTGLSIEKLDENLRSFLTQLTNDPQGVTHENILRIRVMGMDYKNRCAGLPIFCHTFQIPRTLPEGEEEGRQTKKRKKE
;
A
#
# COMPACT_ATOMS: atom_id res chain seq x y z
N MET A 1 13.07 11.50 11.26
CA MET A 1 12.16 12.58 10.81
C MET A 1 11.16 12.87 11.89
N GLU A 2 11.04 14.12 12.34
CA GLU A 2 9.97 14.51 13.27
C GLU A 2 8.69 14.84 12.49
N THR A 3 7.57 14.26 12.90
CA THR A 3 6.23 14.55 12.35
C THR A 3 5.31 15.01 13.48
N PRO A 4 5.50 16.23 14.02
CA PRO A 4 4.82 16.69 15.23
C PRO A 4 3.29 16.77 15.10
N ARG A 5 2.77 16.76 13.87
CA ARG A 5 1.33 16.82 13.56
C ARG A 5 0.74 15.47 13.14
N SER A 6 1.48 14.36 13.23
CA SER A 6 1.01 13.06 12.74
C SER A 6 -0.23 12.57 13.47
N ARG A 7 -0.24 12.67 14.81
CA ARG A 7 -1.36 12.20 15.64
C ARG A 7 -2.65 12.96 15.36
N GLU A 8 -2.59 14.29 15.38
CA GLU A 8 -3.76 15.14 15.09
C GLU A 8 -4.31 14.89 13.68
N ALA A 9 -3.43 14.71 12.69
CA ALA A 9 -3.83 14.40 11.32
C ALA A 9 -4.49 13.00 11.24
N LEU A 10 -3.97 12.00 11.94
CA LEU A 10 -4.57 10.67 11.99
C LEU A 10 -5.94 10.68 12.67
N GLU A 11 -6.10 11.43 13.76
CA GLU A 11 -7.39 11.60 14.45
C GLU A 11 -8.44 12.19 13.51
N LYS A 12 -8.16 13.35 12.92
CA LYS A 12 -9.07 14.02 11.97
C LYS A 12 -9.36 13.17 10.74
N LEU A 13 -8.37 12.42 10.23
CA LEU A 13 -8.57 11.51 9.12
C LEU A 13 -9.51 10.36 9.51
N CYS A 14 -9.28 9.71 10.65
CA CYS A 14 -10.13 8.62 11.12
C CYS A 14 -11.57 9.10 11.38
N GLU A 15 -11.75 10.30 11.95
CA GLU A 15 -13.07 10.92 12.08
C GLU A 15 -13.75 11.09 10.72
N PHE A 16 -13.05 11.64 9.72
CA PHE A 16 -13.56 11.78 8.36
C PHE A 16 -13.97 10.44 7.75
N LEU A 17 -13.15 9.40 7.89
CA LEU A 17 -13.41 8.07 7.33
C LEU A 17 -14.61 7.37 7.98
N LEU A 18 -14.93 7.72 9.23
CA LEU A 18 -16.02 7.14 10.01
C LEU A 18 -17.30 7.98 9.99
N ARG A 19 -17.23 9.26 9.60
CA ARG A 19 -18.25 10.30 9.81
C ARG A 19 -19.66 9.96 9.34
N GLU A 20 -19.83 9.01 8.44
CA GLU A 20 -21.16 8.67 7.96
C GLU A 20 -21.37 7.14 7.78
N ALA A 21 -20.60 6.31 8.49
CA ALA A 21 -20.88 4.88 8.63
C ALA A 21 -22.25 4.61 9.31
N GLY A 22 -22.87 5.64 9.90
CA GLY A 22 -24.19 5.61 10.54
C GLY A 22 -25.37 5.99 9.64
N HIS A 23 -25.15 6.30 8.35
CA HIS A 23 -26.24 6.51 7.38
C HIS A 23 -26.19 5.41 6.31
N SER A 24 -26.29 4.15 6.74
CA SER A 24 -27.02 3.21 5.90
C SER A 24 -28.47 3.66 6.01
N GLU A 25 -29.03 4.18 4.93
CA GLU A 25 -30.48 4.08 4.79
C GLU A 25 -30.82 2.62 5.06
N VAL A 26 -31.68 2.38 6.05
CA VAL A 26 -32.27 1.05 6.25
C VAL A 26 -33.16 0.86 5.03
N SER A 27 -32.55 0.34 3.97
CA SER A 27 -33.26 -0.23 2.84
C SER A 27 -33.80 -1.55 3.37
N ASP A 28 -35.07 -1.59 3.79
CA ASP A 28 -35.78 -2.83 4.15
C ASP A 28 -35.99 -3.70 2.90
N THR A 29 -34.90 -4.10 2.26
CA THR A 29 -34.89 -4.98 1.10
C THR A 29 -34.59 -6.40 1.55
N LEU A 30 -35.39 -7.36 1.06
CA LEU A 30 -35.21 -8.80 1.28
C LEU A 30 -33.78 -9.30 0.98
N GLU A 31 -33.02 -8.57 0.17
CA GLU A 31 -31.61 -8.80 -0.13
C GLU A 31 -30.70 -8.72 1.10
N ASP A 32 -31.04 -7.88 2.09
CA ASP A 32 -30.26 -7.72 3.33
C ASP A 32 -30.42 -8.91 4.29
N LEU A 33 -31.50 -9.70 4.18
CA LEU A 33 -31.67 -10.94 4.95
C LEU A 33 -30.75 -12.07 4.45
N PHE A 34 -30.32 -12.00 3.19
CA PHE A 34 -29.37 -12.96 2.60
C PHE A 34 -27.95 -12.38 2.50
N ALA A 35 -27.76 -11.10 2.82
CA ALA A 35 -26.45 -10.52 2.98
C ALA A 35 -25.77 -11.15 4.20
N THR A 36 -24.60 -11.77 3.98
CA THR A 36 -23.70 -12.15 5.08
C THR A 36 -23.53 -10.96 6.01
N ALA A 37 -23.77 -11.15 7.31
CA ALA A 37 -23.72 -10.12 8.36
C ALA A 37 -22.66 -9.05 8.04
N PRO A 38 -22.99 -7.74 8.15
CA PRO A 38 -22.10 -6.67 7.73
C PRO A 38 -20.77 -6.80 8.47
N GLN A 39 -19.76 -7.34 7.79
CA GLN A 39 -18.41 -7.32 8.31
C GLN A 39 -18.09 -5.85 8.50
N LYS A 40 -17.74 -5.47 9.74
CA LYS A 40 -17.36 -4.10 10.08
C LYS A 40 -16.33 -3.62 9.05
N ALA A 41 -16.78 -2.79 8.11
CA ALA A 41 -15.99 -2.44 6.94
C ALA A 41 -14.88 -1.49 7.36
N PHE A 42 -13.70 -2.03 7.64
CA PHE A 42 -12.54 -1.23 7.97
C PHE A 42 -12.08 -0.46 6.73
N ARG A 43 -11.89 0.85 6.88
CA ARG A 43 -11.36 1.70 5.81
C ARG A 43 -9.84 1.74 5.92
N LYS A 44 -9.16 1.71 4.78
CA LYS A 44 -7.70 1.76 4.72
C LYS A 44 -7.21 3.15 5.08
N VAL A 45 -6.12 3.20 5.85
CA VAL A 45 -5.38 4.42 6.16
C VAL A 45 -4.05 4.31 5.41
N ASP A 46 -3.85 5.24 4.49
CA ASP A 46 -2.71 5.29 3.60
C ASP A 46 -1.77 6.45 3.95
N VAL A 47 -0.53 6.36 3.49
CA VAL A 47 0.44 7.45 3.50
C VAL A 47 0.87 7.73 2.08
N GLU A 48 0.73 8.98 1.65
CA GLU A 48 1.36 9.51 0.45
C GLU A 48 2.71 10.12 0.83
N VAL A 49 3.77 9.66 0.16
CA VAL A 49 5.09 10.30 0.18
C VAL A 49 5.33 10.88 -1.21
N ALA A 50 5.48 12.19 -1.31
CA ALA A 50 5.89 12.85 -2.54
C ALA A 50 7.35 13.28 -2.44
N PHE A 51 8.05 13.22 -3.56
CA PHE A 51 9.49 13.38 -3.64
C PHE A 51 9.85 14.65 -4.42
N LEU A 52 10.94 15.31 -4.01
CA LEU A 52 11.59 16.36 -4.80
C LEU A 52 12.30 15.73 -6.00
N VAL A 53 13.02 14.64 -5.75
CA VAL A 53 13.68 13.82 -6.76
C VAL A 53 13.08 12.43 -6.66
N SER A 54 12.44 11.96 -7.73
CA SER A 54 11.87 10.62 -7.74
C SER A 54 12.95 9.58 -7.46
N PRO A 55 12.69 8.58 -6.59
CA PRO A 55 13.57 7.43 -6.41
C PRO A 55 13.81 6.70 -7.73
N VAL A 56 14.97 6.07 -7.86
CA VAL A 56 15.34 5.28 -9.04
C VAL A 56 14.31 4.18 -9.26
N ALA A 57 13.78 4.11 -10.48
CA ALA A 57 12.80 3.10 -10.85
C ALA A 57 13.41 1.70 -10.75
N HIS A 58 12.69 0.78 -10.13
CA HIS A 58 13.10 -0.60 -9.94
C HIS A 58 11.90 -1.56 -9.97
N ARG A 59 12.10 -2.74 -10.58
CA ARG A 59 11.01 -3.72 -10.78
C ARG A 59 10.49 -4.33 -9.48
N VAL A 60 11.36 -4.42 -8.48
CA VAL A 60 11.04 -4.98 -7.15
C VAL A 60 10.64 -3.84 -6.21
N PRO A 61 9.45 -3.88 -5.57
CA PRO A 61 9.07 -2.96 -4.51
C PRO A 61 10.00 -3.04 -3.29
N LEU A 62 9.91 -2.06 -2.39
CA LEU A 62 10.46 -2.19 -1.03
C LEU A 62 9.39 -2.73 -0.10
N TYR A 63 9.80 -3.51 0.89
CA TYR A 63 8.92 -4.18 1.84
C TYR A 63 9.37 -3.84 3.26
N TYR A 64 8.51 -3.16 4.02
CA TYR A 64 8.80 -2.74 5.39
C TYR A 64 7.81 -3.37 6.35
N ILE A 65 8.30 -4.05 7.38
CA ILE A 65 7.45 -4.70 8.39
C ILE A 65 7.17 -3.68 9.49
N VAL A 66 5.90 -3.37 9.73
CA VAL A 66 5.47 -2.47 10.81
C VAL A 66 4.98 -3.26 12.04
N PRO A 67 4.87 -2.65 13.23
CA PRO A 67 4.52 -3.38 14.46
C PRO A 67 3.14 -4.03 14.44
N HIS A 68 2.15 -3.35 13.86
CA HIS A 68 0.73 -3.77 13.87
C HIS A 68 0.24 -4.21 12.49
N GLU A 69 -0.74 -5.11 12.47
CA GLU A 69 -1.34 -5.61 11.24
C GLU A 69 -2.03 -4.50 10.45
N ILE A 70 -1.75 -4.42 9.14
CA ILE A 70 -2.27 -3.37 8.26
C ILE A 70 -3.28 -3.89 7.22
N HIS A 71 -3.26 -5.20 6.95
CA HIS A 71 -4.06 -5.81 5.89
C HIS A 71 -5.31 -6.48 6.46
N GLN A 72 -6.47 -5.88 6.22
CA GLN A 72 -7.78 -6.45 6.52
C GLN A 72 -8.47 -7.01 5.27
N GLY A 73 -9.43 -7.91 5.49
CA GLY A 73 -10.23 -8.52 4.42
C GLY A 73 -9.71 -9.87 3.96
N SER A 74 -10.19 -10.31 2.81
CA SER A 74 -9.90 -11.62 2.22
C SER A 74 -8.47 -11.74 1.70
N ILE A 75 -7.83 -12.88 1.96
CA ILE A 75 -6.43 -13.13 1.59
C ILE A 75 -6.34 -14.27 0.57
N CYS A 76 -5.57 -14.03 -0.49
CA CYS A 76 -5.12 -15.07 -1.42
C CYS A 76 -3.61 -15.30 -1.25
N ILE A 77 -3.21 -16.54 -0.94
CA ILE A 77 -1.81 -16.94 -0.80
C ILE A 77 -1.36 -17.68 -2.06
N VAL A 78 -0.28 -17.21 -2.67
CA VAL A 78 0.40 -17.87 -3.78
C VAL A 78 1.64 -18.58 -3.27
N THR A 79 1.72 -19.89 -3.49
CA THR A 79 2.79 -20.74 -2.95
C THR A 79 3.58 -21.44 -4.06
N PRO A 80 4.73 -22.05 -3.75
CA PRO A 80 5.33 -23.05 -4.62
C PRO A 80 4.45 -24.31 -4.64
N PRO A 81 4.57 -25.16 -5.67
CA PRO A 81 3.99 -26.49 -5.64
C PRO A 81 4.71 -27.37 -4.59
N PRO A 82 4.02 -28.35 -3.97
CA PRO A 82 2.60 -28.68 -4.13
C PRO A 82 1.67 -27.83 -3.24
N GLN A 83 0.55 -27.37 -3.80
CA GLN A 83 -0.46 -26.56 -3.10
C GLN A 83 -1.09 -27.26 -1.88
N ARG A 84 -1.27 -28.59 -1.94
CA ARG A 84 -2.02 -29.37 -0.93
C ARG A 84 -1.44 -29.19 0.47
N ARG A 85 -0.11 -29.28 0.58
CA ARG A 85 0.62 -29.08 1.86
C ARG A 85 0.25 -27.77 2.54
N TYR A 86 0.25 -26.67 1.79
CA TYR A 86 -0.05 -25.34 2.33
C TYR A 86 -1.53 -25.17 2.66
N LYS A 87 -2.43 -25.79 1.88
CA LYS A 87 -3.85 -25.81 2.20
C LYS A 87 -4.12 -26.52 3.53
N ASP A 88 -3.52 -27.69 3.72
CA ASP A 88 -3.70 -28.47 4.95
C ASP A 88 -3.17 -27.69 6.17
N GLU A 89 -2.06 -26.96 6.01
CA GLU A 89 -1.51 -26.08 7.06
C GLU A 89 -2.41 -24.86 7.35
N VAL A 90 -2.95 -24.21 6.31
CA VAL A 90 -3.91 -23.10 6.48
C VAL A 90 -5.19 -23.57 7.16
N LEU A 91 -5.70 -24.76 6.83
CA LEU A 91 -6.91 -25.32 7.44
C LEU A 91 -6.70 -25.57 8.94
N LYS A 92 -5.59 -26.22 9.31
CA LYS A 92 -5.25 -26.44 10.72
C LYS A 92 -5.16 -25.13 11.50
N LEU A 93 -4.38 -24.17 11.00
CA LEU A 93 -4.21 -22.86 11.66
C LEU A 93 -5.51 -22.05 11.75
N SER A 94 -6.41 -22.23 10.77
CA SER A 94 -7.73 -21.60 10.78
C SER A 94 -8.66 -22.23 11.84
N GLU A 95 -8.60 -23.56 12.01
CA GLU A 95 -9.34 -24.30 13.04
C GLU A 95 -8.81 -23.98 14.45
N ASP A 96 -7.49 -23.78 14.58
CA ASP A 96 -6.82 -23.34 15.81
C ASP A 96 -7.18 -21.90 16.23
N GLY A 97 -7.93 -21.17 15.42
CA GLY A 97 -8.44 -19.84 15.75
C GLY A 97 -7.55 -18.67 15.32
N ASP A 98 -6.55 -18.88 14.45
CA ASP A 98 -5.71 -17.78 13.97
C ASP A 98 -6.48 -16.85 13.01
N ALA A 99 -6.71 -15.61 13.46
CA ALA A 99 -7.50 -14.60 12.75
C ALA A 99 -6.97 -14.27 11.34
N ILE A 100 -5.65 -14.42 11.08
CA ILE A 100 -5.09 -14.21 9.74
C ILE A 100 -5.45 -15.38 8.83
N PHE A 101 -5.34 -16.61 9.33
CA PHE A 101 -5.62 -17.82 8.54
C PHE A 101 -7.11 -18.02 8.27
N GLN A 102 -7.99 -17.59 9.19
CA GLN A 102 -9.45 -17.57 8.96
C GLN A 102 -9.87 -16.67 7.79
N ARG A 103 -9.06 -15.65 7.47
CA ARG A 103 -9.30 -14.74 6.33
C ARG A 103 -8.71 -15.26 5.01
N VAL A 104 -7.92 -16.33 5.04
CA VAL A 104 -7.36 -16.95 3.84
C VAL A 104 -8.47 -17.68 3.09
N LYS A 105 -8.99 -17.06 2.04
CA LYS A 105 -10.04 -17.64 1.19
C LYS A 105 -9.49 -18.57 0.12
N ARG A 106 -8.23 -18.35 -0.29
CA ARG A 106 -7.65 -19.16 -1.36
C ARG A 106 -6.14 -19.30 -1.21
N VAL A 107 -5.67 -20.53 -1.36
CA VAL A 107 -4.27 -20.84 -1.61
C VAL A 107 -4.16 -21.29 -3.07
N ILE A 108 -3.19 -20.82 -3.84
CA ILE A 108 -2.96 -21.23 -5.24
C ILE A 108 -1.46 -21.48 -5.43
N ASP A 109 -1.06 -22.58 -6.06
CA ASP A 109 0.34 -22.72 -6.43
C ASP A 109 0.70 -21.90 -7.69
N SER A 110 1.96 -21.53 -7.81
CA SER A 110 2.48 -20.75 -8.94
C SER A 110 2.26 -21.39 -10.32
N ASN A 111 2.22 -22.72 -10.42
CA ASN A 111 1.97 -23.43 -11.69
C ASN A 111 0.50 -23.34 -12.11
N LYS A 112 -0.44 -23.48 -11.17
CA LYS A 112 -1.87 -23.31 -11.42
C LYS A 112 -2.21 -21.86 -11.70
N LEU A 113 -1.50 -20.93 -11.07
CA LEU A 113 -1.65 -19.51 -11.35
C LEU A 113 -1.30 -19.23 -12.82
N SER A 114 -0.18 -19.77 -13.30
CA SER A 114 0.26 -19.54 -14.69
C SER A 114 -0.63 -20.20 -15.73
N VAL A 115 -1.23 -21.36 -15.42
CA VAL A 115 -2.15 -22.05 -16.33
C VAL A 115 -3.54 -21.41 -16.35
N LYS A 116 -4.07 -20.98 -15.20
CA LYS A 116 -5.46 -20.49 -15.09
C LYS A 116 -5.63 -19.02 -15.48
N PHE A 117 -4.59 -18.20 -15.32
CA PHE A 117 -4.70 -16.75 -15.45
C PHE A 117 -3.78 -16.23 -16.55
N THR A 118 -3.99 -16.71 -17.77
CA THR A 118 -3.22 -16.31 -18.96
C THR A 118 -3.79 -15.05 -19.62
N HIS A 119 -5.12 -14.90 -19.60
CA HIS A 119 -5.81 -13.80 -20.29
C HIS A 119 -5.99 -12.57 -19.38
N PRO A 120 -5.86 -11.34 -19.92
CA PRO A 120 -6.02 -10.10 -19.14
C PRO A 120 -7.35 -10.02 -18.37
N VAL A 121 -8.44 -10.51 -18.96
CA VAL A 121 -9.76 -10.55 -18.32
C VAL A 121 -9.75 -11.40 -17.04
N THR A 122 -9.13 -12.57 -17.10
CA THR A 122 -9.02 -13.47 -15.95
C THR A 122 -8.10 -12.91 -14.86
N VAL A 123 -7.02 -12.21 -15.26
CA VAL A 123 -6.11 -11.53 -14.33
C VAL A 123 -6.81 -10.37 -13.63
N ARG A 124 -7.61 -9.58 -14.36
CA ARG A 124 -8.44 -8.50 -13.79
C ARG A 124 -9.48 -9.04 -12.82
N ALA A 125 -10.16 -10.13 -13.18
CA ALA A 125 -11.11 -10.80 -12.29
C ALA A 125 -10.42 -11.28 -11.01
N LEU A 126 -9.23 -11.89 -11.14
CA LEU A 126 -8.42 -12.31 -9.99
C LEU A 126 -8.08 -11.10 -9.11
N ALA A 127 -7.57 -10.01 -9.67
CA ALA A 127 -7.19 -8.81 -8.93
C ALA A 127 -8.32 -8.25 -8.06
N LYS A 128 -9.57 -8.35 -8.54
CA LYS A 128 -10.78 -7.89 -7.83
C LYS A 128 -11.39 -8.93 -6.88
N SER A 129 -10.93 -10.19 -6.93
CA SER A 129 -11.53 -11.30 -6.17
C SER A 129 -11.16 -11.30 -4.69
N PHE A 130 -10.02 -10.70 -4.33
CA PHE A 130 -9.49 -10.70 -2.97
C PHE A 130 -8.91 -9.34 -2.61
N ASP A 131 -8.95 -8.99 -1.33
CA ASP A 131 -8.44 -7.72 -0.82
C ASP A 131 -6.91 -7.69 -0.78
N ASN A 132 -6.28 -8.83 -0.45
CA ASN A 132 -4.84 -8.94 -0.25
C ASN A 132 -4.26 -10.19 -0.90
N PHE A 133 -3.03 -10.05 -1.41
CA PHE A 133 -2.29 -11.13 -2.07
C PHE A 133 -0.91 -11.29 -1.48
N PHE A 134 -0.61 -12.49 -0.98
CA PHE A 134 0.70 -12.82 -0.42
C PHE A 134 1.37 -13.89 -1.27
N VAL A 135 2.60 -13.63 -1.71
CA VAL A 135 3.41 -14.56 -2.50
C VAL A 135 4.47 -15.13 -1.57
N TYR A 136 4.32 -16.38 -1.15
CA TYR A 136 5.23 -17.02 -0.21
C TYR A 136 6.21 -17.93 -0.94
N GLY A 137 7.50 -17.74 -0.71
CA GLY A 137 8.55 -18.72 -1.02
C GLY A 137 8.74 -19.10 -2.49
N VAL A 138 8.14 -18.35 -3.42
CA VAL A 138 8.28 -18.60 -4.86
C VAL A 138 9.62 -18.04 -5.35
N LYS A 139 10.39 -18.85 -6.09
CA LYS A 139 11.73 -18.48 -6.60
C LYS A 139 11.70 -17.31 -7.59
N LYS A 140 10.70 -17.29 -8.47
CA LYS A 140 10.49 -16.23 -9.47
C LYS A 140 9.13 -15.61 -9.22
N TYR A 141 9.06 -14.28 -9.24
CA TYR A 141 7.80 -13.58 -9.04
C TYR A 141 6.81 -13.93 -10.16
N PRO A 142 5.56 -14.33 -9.85
CA PRO A 142 4.62 -14.74 -10.89
C PRO A 142 4.23 -13.57 -11.80
N PRO A 143 4.38 -13.68 -13.14
CA PRO A 143 4.08 -12.58 -14.05
C PRO A 143 2.59 -12.19 -14.07
N GLN A 144 1.70 -13.12 -13.71
CA GLN A 144 0.25 -12.87 -13.60
C GLN A 144 -0.10 -11.86 -12.50
N LEU A 145 0.82 -11.61 -11.57
CA LEU A 145 0.67 -10.66 -10.47
C LEU A 145 1.34 -9.31 -10.77
N THR A 146 1.65 -9.06 -12.04
CA THR A 146 2.26 -7.81 -12.52
C THR A 146 1.37 -7.16 -13.59
N GLY A 147 1.80 -6.03 -14.17
CA GLY A 147 1.13 -5.41 -15.31
C GLY A 147 -0.34 -5.11 -15.04
N GLU A 148 -1.24 -5.76 -15.80
CA GLU A 148 -2.70 -5.63 -15.67
C GLU A 148 -3.17 -5.86 -14.23
N PHE A 149 -2.62 -6.84 -13.53
CA PHE A 149 -2.99 -7.10 -12.13
C PHE A 149 -2.78 -5.86 -11.26
N CYS A 150 -1.60 -5.26 -11.37
CA CYS A 150 -1.25 -4.05 -10.62
C CYS A 150 -1.96 -2.78 -11.11
N GLY A 151 -2.72 -2.86 -12.20
CA GLY A 151 -3.62 -1.79 -12.64
C GLY A 151 -4.94 -1.76 -11.86
N HIS A 152 -5.36 -2.90 -11.29
CA HIS A 152 -6.61 -3.02 -10.54
C HIS A 152 -6.41 -3.33 -9.06
N GLN A 153 -5.19 -3.69 -8.66
CA GLN A 153 -4.86 -4.09 -7.29
C GLN A 153 -3.46 -3.61 -6.89
N ARG A 154 -3.21 -3.48 -5.58
CA ARG A 154 -1.88 -3.16 -5.06
C ARG A 154 -0.90 -4.31 -5.32
N HIS A 155 0.38 -3.99 -5.29
CA HIS A 155 1.45 -4.98 -5.43
C HIS A 155 1.33 -6.06 -4.35
N PRO A 156 1.29 -7.35 -4.72
CA PRO A 156 1.31 -8.44 -3.76
C PRO A 156 2.59 -8.46 -2.91
N ILE A 157 2.44 -8.91 -1.67
CA ILE A 157 3.52 -8.98 -0.69
C ILE A 157 4.37 -10.20 -0.99
N TRP A 158 5.64 -10.00 -1.38
CA TRP A 158 6.54 -11.10 -1.68
C TRP A 158 7.38 -11.46 -0.45
N VAL A 159 7.19 -12.67 0.05
CA VAL A 159 7.81 -13.13 1.29
C VAL A 159 8.76 -14.30 1.01
N PRO A 160 10.01 -14.24 1.46
CA PRO A 160 10.98 -15.32 1.24
C PRO A 160 10.69 -16.53 2.13
N ARG A 161 11.13 -17.72 1.69
CA ARG A 161 11.03 -18.98 2.45
C ARG A 161 12.21 -19.13 3.42
N ARG A 162 12.28 -18.28 4.45
CA ARG A 162 13.38 -18.31 5.45
C ARG A 162 12.96 -18.82 6.83
N SER A 163 11.68 -18.77 7.16
CA SER A 163 11.15 -19.26 8.45
C SER A 163 9.81 -20.00 8.24
N PRO A 164 9.17 -20.56 9.29
CA PRO A 164 7.89 -21.25 9.18
C PRO A 164 6.85 -20.46 8.40
N PHE A 165 6.03 -21.18 7.62
CA PHE A 165 5.01 -20.59 6.76
C PHE A 165 4.05 -19.71 7.57
N ALA A 166 3.59 -20.20 8.73
CA ALA A 166 2.72 -19.46 9.63
C ALA A 166 3.25 -18.06 9.95
N GLU A 167 4.48 -17.98 10.49
CA GLU A 167 5.12 -16.72 10.89
C GLU A 167 5.29 -15.76 9.72
N ARG A 168 5.70 -16.26 8.55
CA ARG A 168 5.89 -15.43 7.36
C ARG A 168 4.60 -14.83 6.83
N ILE A 169 3.49 -15.54 6.93
CA ILE A 169 2.18 -15.00 6.57
C ILE A 169 1.73 -13.95 7.59
N ARG A 170 2.04 -14.14 8.89
CA ARG A 170 1.77 -13.11 9.91
C ARG A 170 2.59 -11.85 9.70
N GLU A 171 3.87 -11.98 9.35
CA GLU A 171 4.71 -10.85 8.95
C GLU A 171 4.18 -10.17 7.68
N ALA A 172 3.70 -10.94 6.70
CA ALA A 172 3.11 -10.39 5.48
C ALA A 172 1.93 -9.46 5.80
N ALA A 173 1.06 -9.85 6.74
CA ALA A 173 -0.07 -9.05 7.18
C ALA A 173 0.34 -7.69 7.81
N LYS A 174 1.60 -7.56 8.22
CA LYS A 174 2.22 -6.35 8.78
C LYS A 174 3.15 -5.63 7.79
N THR A 175 3.21 -6.05 6.53
CA THR A 175 4.20 -5.54 5.58
C THR A 175 3.61 -4.43 4.70
N VAL A 176 4.22 -3.24 4.77
CA VAL A 176 3.99 -2.11 3.86
C VAL A 176 4.78 -2.34 2.58
N VAL A 177 4.11 -2.15 1.43
CA VAL A 177 4.74 -2.29 0.10
C VAL A 177 4.91 -0.91 -0.53
N VAL A 178 6.16 -0.53 -0.83
CA VAL A 178 6.49 0.73 -1.49
C VAL A 178 6.87 0.47 -2.95
N PRO A 179 6.01 0.83 -3.91
CA PRO A 179 6.31 0.63 -5.32
C PRO A 179 7.43 1.57 -5.80
N ARG A 180 8.39 1.06 -6.55
CA ARG A 180 9.51 1.85 -7.12
C ARG A 180 9.33 2.08 -8.62
N ARG A 181 8.27 2.77 -9.01
CA ARG A 181 7.93 2.98 -10.44
C ARG A 181 8.54 4.25 -11.06
N GLY A 182 9.32 5.01 -10.30
CA GLY A 182 9.83 6.31 -10.76
C GLY A 182 8.77 7.41 -10.81
N HIS A 183 7.69 7.26 -10.02
CA HIS A 183 6.70 8.31 -9.84
C HIS A 183 7.17 9.32 -8.79
N ASN A 184 6.76 10.57 -8.97
CA ASN A 184 7.02 11.67 -8.03
C ASN A 184 6.24 11.55 -6.70
N SER A 185 5.30 10.61 -6.60
CA SER A 185 4.69 10.22 -5.34
C SER A 185 4.38 8.72 -5.29
N VAL A 186 4.29 8.21 -4.07
CA VAL A 186 3.86 6.83 -3.78
C VAL A 186 2.84 6.85 -2.66
N THR A 187 1.82 6.00 -2.78
CA THR A 187 0.80 5.80 -1.75
C THR A 187 0.89 4.39 -1.20
N CYS A 188 1.04 4.26 0.11
CA CYS A 188 1.25 2.98 0.79
C CYS A 188 0.24 2.80 1.91
N CYS A 189 -0.26 1.56 2.13
CA CYS A 189 -1.13 1.27 3.28
C CYS A 189 -0.29 1.25 4.55
N ILE A 190 -0.74 1.91 5.61
CA ILE A 190 -0.10 1.83 6.94
C ILE A 190 -1.03 1.28 8.02
N GLY A 191 -2.31 1.06 7.68
CA GLY A 191 -3.27 0.52 8.63
C GLY A 191 -4.71 0.67 8.15
N HIS A 192 -5.62 0.60 9.10
CA HIS A 192 -7.05 0.71 8.85
C HIS A 192 -7.76 1.32 10.07
N THR A 193 -9.00 1.78 9.89
CA THR A 193 -9.82 2.42 10.94
C THR A 193 -10.20 1.51 12.12
N GLY A 194 -9.79 0.24 12.08
CA GLY A 194 -9.95 -0.70 13.20
C GLY A 194 -8.79 -0.67 14.20
N LEU A 195 -7.68 -0.02 13.85
CA LEU A 195 -6.56 0.21 14.76
C LEU A 195 -6.83 1.46 15.60
N SER A 196 -6.30 1.48 16.83
CA SER A 196 -6.25 2.71 17.60
C SER A 196 -5.29 3.71 16.94
N ILE A 197 -5.52 5.00 17.20
CA ILE A 197 -4.66 6.09 16.70
C ILE A 197 -3.19 5.87 17.11
N GLU A 198 -2.94 5.40 18.32
CA GLU A 198 -1.60 5.09 18.83
C GLU A 198 -0.91 4.02 17.96
N LYS A 199 -1.61 2.94 17.63
CA LYS A 199 -1.08 1.88 16.75
C LYS A 199 -0.83 2.37 15.32
N LEU A 200 -1.71 3.24 14.81
CA LEU A 200 -1.51 3.87 13.49
C LEU A 200 -0.28 4.79 13.49
N ASP A 201 -0.08 5.57 14.54
CA ASP A 201 1.08 6.45 14.68
C ASP A 201 2.37 5.66 14.86
N GLU A 202 2.36 4.56 15.62
CA GLU A 202 3.50 3.63 15.73
C GLU A 202 3.86 3.01 14.37
N ASN A 203 2.86 2.54 13.62
CA ASN A 203 3.07 2.02 12.26
C ASN A 203 3.66 3.08 11.33
N LEU A 204 3.12 4.30 11.36
CA LEU A 204 3.60 5.43 10.57
C LEU A 204 5.05 5.76 10.89
N ARG A 205 5.40 5.91 12.18
CA ARG A 205 6.77 6.21 12.61
C ARG A 205 7.74 5.10 12.21
N SER A 206 7.35 3.85 12.43
CA SER A 206 8.16 2.68 12.03
C SER A 206 8.40 2.64 10.52
N PHE A 207 7.34 2.87 9.73
CA PHE A 207 7.42 2.94 8.27
C PHE A 207 8.35 4.06 7.80
N LEU A 208 8.16 5.29 8.30
CA LEU A 208 8.98 6.43 7.90
C LEU A 208 10.45 6.24 8.29
N THR A 209 10.71 5.70 9.47
CA THR A 209 12.08 5.41 9.93
C THR A 209 12.75 4.37 9.04
N GLN A 210 12.05 3.29 8.69
CA GLN A 210 12.58 2.28 7.78
C GLN A 210 12.81 2.84 6.38
N LEU A 211 11.86 3.59 5.83
CA LEU A 211 11.96 4.20 4.50
C LEU A 211 13.16 5.15 4.39
N THR A 212 13.50 5.86 5.46
CA THR A 212 14.57 6.89 5.42
C THR A 212 15.94 6.36 5.79
N ASN A 213 15.99 5.23 6.51
CA ASN A 213 17.25 4.58 6.89
C ASN A 213 17.67 3.47 5.92
N ASP A 214 16.75 2.98 5.07
CA ASP A 214 17.05 1.99 4.05
C ASP A 214 17.97 2.58 2.96
N PRO A 215 19.11 1.94 2.64
CA PRO A 215 19.99 2.35 1.54
C PRO A 215 19.30 2.46 0.18
N GLN A 216 18.23 1.68 -0.04
CA GLN A 216 17.41 1.71 -1.26
C GLN A 216 16.14 2.56 -1.11
N GLY A 217 15.94 3.15 0.07
CA GLY A 217 14.83 4.02 0.41
C GLY A 217 15.05 5.45 -0.06
N VAL A 218 14.61 6.42 0.75
CA VAL A 218 14.63 7.85 0.36
C VAL A 218 15.20 8.69 1.50
N THR A 219 16.20 9.50 1.18
CA THR A 219 16.76 10.45 2.15
C THR A 219 15.75 11.54 2.50
N HIS A 220 15.82 12.05 3.73
CA HIS A 220 14.90 13.09 4.21
C HIS A 220 14.87 14.34 3.32
N GLU A 221 16.02 14.72 2.76
CA GLU A 221 16.17 15.88 1.89
C GLU A 221 15.41 15.73 0.57
N ASN A 222 15.24 14.50 0.07
CA ASN A 222 14.55 14.22 -1.19
C ASN A 222 13.03 14.09 -1.04
N ILE A 223 12.48 14.25 0.17
CA ILE A 223 11.04 14.21 0.41
C ILE A 223 10.46 15.62 0.31
N LEU A 224 9.50 15.81 -0.61
CA LEU A 224 8.77 17.07 -0.80
C LEU A 224 7.65 17.23 0.24
N ARG A 225 6.84 16.18 0.44
CA ARG A 225 5.75 16.20 1.43
C ARG A 225 5.36 14.79 1.82
N ILE A 226 4.78 14.66 3.01
CA ILE A 226 4.13 13.44 3.48
C ILE A 226 2.72 13.79 3.92
N ARG A 227 1.74 12.99 3.49
CA ARG A 227 0.34 13.13 3.87
C ARG A 227 -0.21 11.80 4.33
N VAL A 228 -1.02 11.81 5.39
CA VAL A 228 -1.89 10.68 5.70
C VAL A 228 -3.16 10.84 4.88
N MET A 229 -3.63 9.77 4.24
CA MET A 229 -4.76 9.81 3.32
C MET A 229 -5.70 8.62 3.52
N GLY A 230 -6.93 8.76 3.05
CA GLY A 230 -7.89 7.67 3.04
C GLY A 230 -9.12 8.01 2.19
N MET A 231 -9.89 6.98 1.86
CA MET A 231 -11.15 7.11 1.14
C MET A 231 -12.32 6.72 2.04
N ASP A 232 -13.33 7.58 2.11
CA ASP A 232 -14.57 7.29 2.83
C ASP A 232 -15.47 6.31 2.05
N TYR A 233 -16.65 6.05 2.59
CA TYR A 233 -17.63 5.15 1.98
C TYR A 233 -18.34 5.73 0.73
N LYS A 234 -18.27 7.05 0.52
CA LYS A 234 -18.72 7.74 -0.70
C LYS A 234 -17.61 7.87 -1.76
N ASN A 235 -16.47 7.19 -1.56
CA ASN A 235 -15.28 7.29 -2.39
C ASN A 235 -14.69 8.72 -2.45
N ARG A 236 -14.94 9.56 -1.45
CA ARG A 236 -14.27 10.85 -1.31
C ARG A 236 -12.91 10.63 -0.65
N CYS A 237 -11.88 11.24 -1.21
CA CYS A 237 -10.53 11.15 -0.70
C CYS A 237 -10.22 12.37 0.19
N ALA A 238 -9.67 12.12 1.38
CA ALA A 238 -9.07 13.15 2.22
C ALA A 238 -7.57 12.88 2.37
N GLY A 239 -6.76 13.94 2.34
CA GLY A 239 -5.31 13.86 2.54
C GLY A 239 -4.81 15.01 3.41
N LEU A 240 -4.28 14.69 4.59
CA LEU A 240 -3.83 15.65 5.58
C LEU A 240 -2.29 15.66 5.63
N PRO A 241 -1.63 16.81 5.40
CA PRO A 241 -0.18 16.89 5.43
C PRO A 241 0.37 16.79 6.85
N ILE A 242 1.36 15.91 7.02
CA ILE A 242 2.11 15.73 8.27
C ILE A 242 3.55 16.25 8.17
N PHE A 243 4.07 16.37 6.95
CA PHE A 243 5.37 16.93 6.65
C PHE A 243 5.32 17.65 5.31
N CYS A 244 6.01 18.78 5.19
CA CYS A 244 6.23 19.51 3.94
C CYS A 244 7.67 20.04 3.96
N HIS A 245 8.37 19.91 2.85
CA HIS A 245 9.69 20.49 2.67
C HIS A 245 9.58 22.00 2.63
N THR A 246 10.37 22.67 3.44
CA THR A 246 10.40 24.13 3.49
C THR A 246 11.47 24.63 2.53
N PHE A 247 11.07 25.39 1.51
CA PHE A 247 12.01 26.06 0.62
C PHE A 247 12.33 27.45 1.17
N GLN A 248 13.61 27.78 1.25
CA GLN A 248 14.04 29.16 1.40
C GLN A 248 14.06 29.78 -0.01
N ILE A 249 13.00 30.49 -0.39
CA ILE A 249 12.98 31.26 -1.62
C ILE A 249 13.73 32.57 -1.33
N PRO A 250 14.89 32.84 -1.97
CA PRO A 250 15.59 34.10 -1.80
C PRO A 250 14.67 35.26 -2.22
N ARG A 251 14.50 36.25 -1.35
CA ARG A 251 13.64 37.42 -1.63
C ARG A 251 14.23 38.33 -2.71
N THR A 252 15.52 38.19 -2.97
CA THR A 252 16.25 38.87 -4.04
C THR A 252 16.74 37.81 -5.01
N LEU A 253 16.26 37.86 -6.25
CA LEU A 253 16.90 37.17 -7.36
C LEU A 253 18.34 37.71 -7.43
N PRO A 254 19.38 36.85 -7.55
CA PRO A 254 20.69 37.35 -7.93
C PRO A 254 20.50 38.10 -9.25
N GLU A 255 20.92 39.36 -9.29
CA GLU A 255 21.00 40.13 -10.53
C GLU A 255 21.80 39.29 -11.50
N GLY A 256 21.13 38.74 -12.51
CA GLY A 256 21.80 37.94 -13.52
C GLY A 256 22.83 38.83 -14.18
N GLU A 257 24.08 38.39 -14.19
CA GLU A 257 25.08 38.88 -15.12
C GLU A 257 24.49 38.78 -16.53
N GLU A 258 24.03 39.91 -17.08
CA GLU A 258 23.75 40.07 -18.49
C GLU A 258 25.06 40.08 -19.28
N GLU A 259 25.88 39.04 -19.16
CA GLU A 259 27.00 38.84 -20.08
C GLU A 259 26.49 38.16 -21.35
N GLY A 260 26.09 39.00 -22.31
CA GLY A 260 26.45 38.76 -23.71
C GLY A 260 25.55 37.83 -24.50
N ARG A 261 24.24 38.10 -24.57
CA ARG A 261 23.49 37.74 -25.79
C ARG A 261 23.97 38.62 -26.94
N GLN A 262 25.06 38.22 -27.60
CA GLN A 262 25.44 38.75 -28.91
C GLN A 262 24.30 38.45 -29.90
N THR A 263 23.46 39.45 -30.12
CA THR A 263 22.51 39.47 -31.23
C THR A 263 23.32 39.58 -32.53
N LYS A 264 23.46 38.45 -33.24
CA LYS A 264 23.93 38.46 -34.63
C LYS A 264 22.95 39.29 -35.46
N LYS A 265 23.31 40.54 -35.78
CA LYS A 265 22.64 41.36 -36.79
C LYS A 265 22.65 40.60 -38.12
N ARG A 266 21.46 40.23 -38.61
CA ARG A 266 21.26 39.84 -40.01
C ARG A 266 21.46 41.09 -40.87
N LYS A 267 22.46 41.07 -41.75
CA LYS A 267 22.59 41.99 -42.88
C LYS A 267 21.37 41.80 -43.80
N LYS A 268 20.65 42.87 -44.09
CA LYS A 268 19.80 43.00 -45.30
C LYS A 268 20.49 43.97 -46.25
N GLU A 269 20.30 43.68 -47.53
CA GLU A 269 20.85 44.27 -48.76
C GLU A 269 20.97 45.79 -48.76
#